data_AF-A0A016SY71-F1
#
_entry.id   AF-A0A016SY71-F1
#
_cell.length_a   1.000
_cell.length_b   1.000
_cell.length_c   1.000
_cell.angle_alpha   90.00
_cell.angle_beta   90.00
_cell.angle_gamma   90.00
#
_symmetry.space_group_name_H-M   'P 1'
#
loop_
_entity.id
_entity.type
_entity.pdbx_description
1 polymer ?
#
loop_
_entity_poly.entity_id
_entity_poly.type
_entity_poly.pdbx_seq_one_letter_code
_entity_poly.pdbx_strand_id
1 'polypeptide(L)'
;MLVVDIAFNAAAVLLFGNSIVLLMMYILQDTLILVSVIVLVIAFSSTFVFQAGLIFLLVRRFSYALVSALIYLGVSIGLHYTSLNIRWENAISSIFFNPYILILYTAHKFCAVVYYSTYKRAALLLADPKFHGDSEWLRAKIREST
;
A
#
# COMPACT_ATOMS: atom_id res chain seq x y z
N MET A 1 -1.31 3.67 -9.55
CA MET A 1 -0.65 3.64 -8.23
C MET A 1 0.85 3.45 -8.34
N LEU A 2 1.39 2.32 -8.82
CA LEU A 2 2.86 2.13 -8.96
C LEU A 2 3.57 3.25 -9.75
N VAL A 3 3.06 3.63 -10.93
CA VAL A 3 3.69 4.69 -11.76
C VAL A 3 3.68 6.04 -11.04
N VAL A 4 2.59 6.35 -10.34
CA VAL A 4 2.44 7.59 -9.58
C VAL A 4 3.45 7.60 -8.43
N ASP A 5 3.57 6.50 -7.70
CA ASP A 5 4.53 6.37 -6.59
C ASP A 5 5.99 6.41 -7.05
N ILE A 6 6.33 5.82 -8.20
CA ILE A 6 7.65 5.95 -8.82
C ILE A 6 7.92 7.41 -9.20
N ALA A 7 6.93 8.11 -9.74
CA ALA A 7 7.06 9.53 -10.09
C ALA A 7 7.28 10.40 -8.84
N PHE A 8 6.54 10.17 -7.75
CA PHE A 8 6.77 10.85 -6.46
C PHE A 8 8.16 10.59 -5.91
N ASN A 9 8.61 9.33 -5.92
CA ASN A 9 9.96 8.98 -5.48
C ASN A 9 11.06 9.63 -6.35
N ALA A 10 10.88 9.67 -7.67
CA ALA A 10 11.83 10.32 -8.57
C ALA A 10 11.86 11.83 -8.36
N ALA A 11 10.69 12.46 -8.22
CA ALA A 11 10.58 13.88 -7.96
C ALA A 11 11.15 14.26 -6.58
N ALA A 12 10.99 13.43 -5.55
CA ALA A 12 11.63 13.63 -4.25
C ALA A 12 13.17 13.62 -4.33
N VAL A 13 13.74 12.80 -5.22
CA VAL A 13 15.19 12.78 -5.47
C VAL A 13 15.65 13.99 -6.29
N LEU A 14 14.80 14.56 -7.15
CA LEU A 14 15.13 15.75 -7.93
C LEU A 14 14.98 17.05 -7.12
N LEU A 15 13.96 17.11 -6.25
CA LEU A 15 13.57 18.30 -5.49
C LEU A 15 14.12 18.32 -4.05
N PHE A 16 15.15 17.51 -3.77
CA PHE A 16 15.74 17.35 -2.44
C PHE A 16 16.33 18.64 -1.84
N GLY A 17 16.59 19.66 -2.66
CA GLY A 17 17.18 20.94 -2.23
C GLY A 17 16.25 21.84 -1.42
N ASN A 18 14.95 21.54 -1.37
CA ASN A 18 13.98 22.34 -0.59
C ASN A 18 13.17 21.43 0.35
N SER A 19 13.40 21.57 1.65
CA SER A 19 12.77 20.75 2.69
C SER A 19 11.23 20.91 2.75
N ILE A 20 10.69 22.07 2.37
CA ILE A 20 9.23 22.33 2.36
C ILE A 20 8.57 21.59 1.20
N VAL A 21 9.17 21.63 0.01
CA VAL A 21 8.67 20.89 -1.17
C VAL A 21 8.73 19.39 -0.91
N LEU A 22 9.82 18.91 -0.30
CA LEU A 22 9.98 17.51 0.07
C LEU A 22 8.91 17.06 1.08
N LEU A 23 8.63 17.89 2.10
CA LEU A 23 7.56 17.64 3.06
C LEU A 23 6.20 17.49 2.38
N MET A 24 5.86 18.41 1.47
CA MET A 24 4.59 18.35 0.73
C MET A 24 4.47 17.08 -0.12
N MET A 25 5.56 16.68 -0.77
CA MET A 25 5.61 15.46 -1.58
C MET A 25 5.39 14.20 -0.73
N TYR A 26 6.02 14.13 0.45
CA TYR A 26 5.84 13.00 1.38
C TYR A 26 4.41 12.91 1.91
N ILE A 27 3.82 14.03 2.32
CA ILE A 27 2.42 14.07 2.77
C ILE A 27 1.47 13.60 1.65
N LEU A 28 1.70 14.06 0.41
CA LEU A 28 0.86 13.68 -0.72
C LEU A 28 0.99 12.19 -1.06
N GLN A 29 2.22 11.65 -1.04
CA GLN A 29 2.48 10.24 -1.27
C GLN A 29 1.82 9.35 -0.20
N ASP A 30 1.99 9.67 1.10
CA ASP A 30 1.39 8.92 2.20
C ASP A 30 -0.15 8.96 2.14
N THR A 31 -0.73 10.11 1.77
CA THR A 31 -2.18 10.25 1.59
C THR A 31 -2.69 9.38 0.44
N LEU A 32 -1.98 9.32 -0.69
CA LEU A 32 -2.35 8.46 -1.82
C LEU A 32 -2.28 6.97 -1.48
N ILE A 33 -1.27 6.57 -0.71
CA ILE A 33 -1.16 5.19 -0.20
C ILE A 33 -2.34 4.90 0.73
N LEU A 34 -2.64 5.79 1.68
CA LEU A 34 -3.76 5.65 2.61
C LEU A 34 -5.10 5.52 1.88
N VAL A 35 -5.37 6.40 0.89
CA VAL A 35 -6.58 6.32 0.05
C VAL A 35 -6.65 4.98 -0.67
N SER A 36 -5.52 4.48 -1.19
CA SER A 36 -5.48 3.17 -1.86
C SER A 36 -5.83 2.02 -0.90
N VAL A 37 -5.40 2.10 0.36
CA VAL A 37 -5.79 1.13 1.41
C VAL A 37 -7.29 1.23 1.71
N ILE A 38 -7.82 2.44 1.86
CA ILE A 38 -9.26 2.65 2.12
C ILE A 38 -10.10 2.09 0.97
N VAL A 39 -9.74 2.37 -0.28
CA VAL A 39 -10.43 1.82 -1.46
C VAL A 39 -10.41 0.30 -1.46
N LEU A 40 -9.28 -0.31 -1.09
CA LEU A 40 -9.16 -1.77 -0.98
C LEU A 40 -10.11 -2.35 0.09
N VAL A 41 -10.20 -1.69 1.25
CA VAL A 41 -11.10 -2.08 2.35
C VAL A 41 -12.57 -1.93 1.94
N ILE A 42 -12.95 -0.82 1.30
CA ILE A 42 -14.32 -0.60 0.83
C ILE A 42 -14.71 -1.64 -0.23
N ALA A 43 -13.84 -1.88 -1.22
CA ALA A 43 -14.09 -2.87 -2.26
C ALA A 43 -14.25 -4.28 -1.67
N PHE A 44 -13.46 -4.60 -0.65
CA PHE A 44 -13.61 -5.84 0.11
C PHE A 44 -14.96 -5.93 0.84
N SER A 45 -15.35 -4.89 1.57
CA SER A 45 -16.65 -4.86 2.28
C SER A 45 -17.85 -4.92 1.34
N SER A 46 -17.71 -4.43 0.10
CA SER A 46 -18.76 -4.47 -0.92
C SER A 46 -18.94 -5.85 -1.58
N THR A 47 -18.06 -6.82 -1.31
CA THR A 47 -18.10 -8.12 -1.98
C THR A 47 -19.19 -9.02 -1.38
N PHE A 48 -19.99 -9.69 -2.22
CA PHE A 48 -21.10 -10.56 -1.80
C PHE A 48 -20.65 -11.71 -0.86
N VAL A 49 -19.42 -12.19 -1.00
CA VAL A 49 -18.82 -13.22 -0.13
C VAL A 49 -18.65 -12.74 1.33
N PHE A 50 -18.43 -11.44 1.54
CA PHE A 50 -18.41 -10.84 2.87
C PHE A 50 -19.83 -10.73 3.44
N GLN A 51 -20.82 -10.38 2.61
CA GLN A 51 -22.23 -10.31 2.98
C GLN A 51 -22.86 -11.69 3.28
N ALA A 52 -22.41 -12.74 2.60
CA ALA A 52 -22.89 -14.12 2.76
C ALA A 52 -22.27 -14.87 3.97
N GLY A 53 -21.48 -14.20 4.82
CA GLY A 53 -20.92 -14.80 6.04
C GLY A 53 -19.66 -15.67 5.85
N LEU A 54 -19.13 -15.80 4.62
CA LEU A 54 -17.89 -16.53 4.33
C LEU A 54 -16.61 -15.72 4.63
N ILE A 55 -16.63 -14.96 5.72
CA ILE A 55 -15.58 -14.04 6.15
C ILE A 55 -14.24 -14.78 6.32
N PHE A 56 -14.24 -16.02 6.84
CA PHE A 56 -13.01 -16.77 7.10
C PHE A 56 -12.19 -17.09 5.83
N LEU A 57 -12.86 -17.46 4.72
CA LEU A 57 -12.20 -17.76 3.46
C LEU A 57 -11.60 -16.49 2.82
N LEU A 58 -12.33 -15.38 2.94
CA LEU A 58 -11.95 -14.10 2.35
C LEU A 58 -10.84 -13.43 3.17
N VAL A 59 -10.94 -13.43 4.50
CA VAL A 59 -9.91 -12.94 5.43
C VAL A 59 -8.60 -13.68 5.23
N ARG A 60 -8.61 -15.02 5.09
CA ARG A 60 -7.36 -15.77 4.85
C ARG A 60 -6.67 -15.40 3.53
N ARG A 61 -7.42 -14.97 2.52
CA ARG A 61 -6.87 -14.64 1.19
C ARG A 61 -6.50 -13.16 1.05
N PHE A 62 -7.27 -12.26 1.64
CA PHE A 62 -7.07 -10.80 1.58
C PHE A 62 -6.26 -10.23 2.74
N SER A 63 -6.13 -10.93 3.88
CA SER A 63 -5.30 -10.51 5.01
C SER A 63 -3.87 -10.19 4.59
N TYR A 64 -3.30 -10.98 3.67
CA TYR A 64 -1.96 -10.70 3.13
C TYR A 64 -1.86 -9.34 2.41
N ALA A 65 -2.89 -8.91 1.68
CA ALA A 65 -2.90 -7.62 1.00
C ALA A 65 -3.09 -6.46 2.01
N LEU A 66 -3.91 -6.65 3.04
CA LEU A 66 -4.11 -5.64 4.07
C LEU A 66 -2.87 -5.48 4.97
N VAL A 67 -2.29 -6.59 5.42
CA VAL A 67 -1.08 -6.60 6.26
C VAL A 67 0.09 -5.99 5.51
N SER A 68 0.31 -6.36 4.24
CA SER A 68 1.38 -5.76 3.43
C SER A 68 1.16 -4.26 3.19
N ALA A 69 -0.09 -3.81 3.03
CA ALA A 69 -0.43 -2.39 2.91
C ALA A 69 -0.12 -1.59 4.20
N LEU A 70 -0.47 -2.13 5.37
CA LEU A 70 -0.17 -1.50 6.66
C LEU A 70 1.34 -1.44 6.92
N ILE A 71 2.07 -2.52 6.63
CA ILE A 71 3.53 -2.56 6.73
C ILE A 71 4.14 -1.50 5.82
N TYR A 72 3.68 -1.42 4.57
CA TYR A 72 4.20 -0.45 3.61
C TYR A 72 3.96 0.99 4.04
N LEU A 73 2.75 1.32 4.51
CA LEU A 73 2.42 2.65 5.04
C LEU A 73 3.31 3.00 6.25
N GLY A 74 3.50 2.07 7.19
CA GLY A 74 4.35 2.28 8.36
C GLY A 74 5.81 2.53 7.99
N VAL A 75 6.35 1.75 7.03
CA VAL A 75 7.73 1.93 6.54
C VAL A 75 7.88 3.26 5.76
N SER A 76 6.87 3.65 4.97
CA SER A 76 6.84 4.94 4.26
C SER A 76 6.90 6.13 5.22
N ILE A 77 6.00 6.15 6.22
CA ILE A 77 5.98 7.21 7.25
C ILE A 77 7.29 7.24 8.02
N GLY A 78 7.84 6.08 8.39
CA GLY A 78 9.13 5.99 9.08
C GLY A 78 10.27 6.60 8.25
N LEU A 79 10.34 6.27 6.96
CA LEU A 79 11.33 6.83 6.03
C LEU A 79 11.17 8.35 5.90
N HIS A 80 9.95 8.84 5.72
CA HIS A 80 9.66 10.27 5.57
C HIS A 80 10.02 11.05 6.83
N TYR A 81 9.65 10.53 8.00
CA TYR A 81 9.99 11.12 9.29
C TYR A 81 11.51 11.22 9.49
N THR A 82 12.24 10.11 9.31
CA THR A 82 13.70 10.10 9.47
C THR A 82 14.40 11.00 8.44
N SER A 83 13.94 10.98 7.18
CA SER A 83 14.48 11.82 6.10
C SER A 83 14.31 13.31 6.40
N LEU A 84 13.11 13.72 6.81
CA LEU A 84 12.82 15.11 7.17
C LEU A 84 13.60 15.55 8.41
N ASN A 85 13.67 14.73 9.45
CA ASN A 85 14.37 15.08 10.69
C ASN A 85 15.85 15.41 10.43
N ILE A 86 16.50 14.68 9.52
CA ILE A 86 17.91 14.90 9.16
C ILE A 86 18.09 16.11 8.23
N ARG A 87 17.13 16.32 7.31
CA ARG A 87 17.19 17.39 6.29
C ARG A 87 16.60 18.72 6.74
N TRP A 88 15.93 18.78 7.90
CA TRP A 88 15.28 19.98 8.40
C TRP A 88 16.29 21.09 8.69
N GLU A 89 17.38 20.76 9.38
CA GLU A 89 18.44 21.73 9.70
C GLU A 89 19.51 21.83 8.60
N ASN A 90 19.76 20.74 7.87
CA ASN A 90 20.78 20.67 6.82
C ASN A 90 20.20 20.15 5.50
N ALA A 91 19.59 21.06 4.71
CA ALA A 91 18.92 20.73 3.45
C ALA A 91 19.83 20.05 2.40
N ILE A 92 21.14 20.29 2.47
CA ILE A 92 22.14 19.75 1.50
C ILE A 92 22.59 18.33 1.89
N SER A 93 22.26 17.85 3.10
CA SER A 93 22.62 16.48 3.51
C SER A 93 21.94 15.46 2.58
N SER A 94 22.75 14.74 1.79
CA SER A 94 22.22 13.76 0.87
C SER A 94 21.89 12.45 1.59
N ILE A 95 20.79 11.78 1.19
CA ILE A 95 20.34 10.48 1.72
C ILE A 95 21.47 9.43 1.69
N PHE A 96 22.37 9.52 0.71
CA PHE A 96 23.46 8.56 0.51
C PHE A 96 24.57 8.61 1.57
N PHE A 97 24.70 9.71 2.31
CA PHE A 97 25.78 9.84 3.31
C PHE A 97 25.42 9.21 4.66
N ASN A 98 24.14 8.92 4.91
CA ASN A 98 23.69 8.34 6.18
C ASN A 98 23.27 6.87 5.98
N PRO A 99 23.99 5.90 6.56
CA PRO A 99 23.72 4.47 6.35
C PRO A 99 22.34 4.05 6.87
N TYR A 100 21.83 4.70 7.92
CA TYR A 100 20.52 4.39 8.50
C TYR A 100 19.38 4.74 7.53
N ILE A 101 19.45 5.90 6.87
CA ILE A 101 18.46 6.30 5.86
C ILE A 101 18.55 5.38 4.64
N LEU A 102 19.75 4.99 4.23
CA LEU A 102 19.94 4.11 3.07
C LEU A 102 19.31 2.73 3.30
N ILE A 103 19.46 2.16 4.50
CA ILE A 103 18.82 0.88 4.87
C ILE A 103 17.30 1.03 4.85
N LEU A 104 16.76 2.09 5.48
CA LEU A 104 15.32 2.38 5.48
C LEU A 104 14.77 2.58 4.06
N TYR A 105 15.50 3.32 3.22
CA TYR A 105 15.13 3.57 1.82
C TYR A 105 15.09 2.28 1.02
N THR A 106 16.10 1.42 1.20
CA THR A 106 16.17 0.12 0.54
C THR A 106 15.03 -0.78 1.01
N ALA A 107 14.79 -0.86 2.32
CA ALA A 107 13.67 -1.60 2.91
C ALA A 107 12.32 -1.11 2.37
N HIS A 108 12.13 0.21 2.27
CA HIS A 108 10.92 0.81 1.69
C HIS A 108 10.69 0.34 0.25
N LYS A 109 11.73 0.26 -0.59
CA LYS A 109 11.61 -0.27 -1.96
C LYS A 109 11.26 -1.75 -2.00
N PHE A 110 11.83 -2.57 -1.13
CA PHE A 110 11.46 -3.98 -1.03
C PHE A 110 9.99 -4.15 -0.59
N CYS A 111 9.57 -3.41 0.44
CA CYS A 111 8.18 -3.41 0.90
C CYS A 111 7.22 -2.94 -0.20
N ALA A 112 7.60 -1.93 -1.00
CA ALA A 112 6.82 -1.45 -2.12
C ALA A 112 6.51 -2.58 -3.12
N VAL A 113 7.51 -3.36 -3.53
CA VAL A 113 7.32 -4.47 -4.49
C VAL A 113 6.31 -5.49 -3.96
N VAL A 114 6.40 -5.85 -2.68
CA VAL A 114 5.46 -6.78 -2.03
C VAL A 114 4.05 -6.18 -1.96
N TYR A 115 3.92 -4.92 -1.54
CA TYR A 115 2.64 -4.22 -1.50
C TYR A 115 1.98 -4.15 -2.89
N TYR A 116 2.72 -3.75 -3.93
CA TYR A 116 2.13 -3.62 -5.26
C TYR A 116 1.74 -4.96 -5.89
N SER A 117 2.52 -6.01 -5.66
CA SER A 117 2.20 -7.35 -6.15
C SER A 117 0.93 -7.91 -5.49
N THR A 118 0.80 -7.76 -4.17
CA THR A 118 -0.37 -8.21 -3.41
C THR A 118 -1.60 -7.34 -3.69
N TYR A 119 -1.43 -6.03 -3.82
CA TYR A 119 -2.50 -5.09 -4.20
C TYR A 119 -3.05 -5.38 -5.60
N LYS A 120 -2.18 -5.59 -6.60
CA LYS A 120 -2.61 -5.95 -7.96
C LYS A 120 -3.40 -7.27 -7.94
N ARG A 121 -2.92 -8.27 -7.21
CA ARG A 121 -3.60 -9.56 -7.07
C ARG A 121 -4.96 -9.40 -6.41
N ALA A 122 -5.05 -8.60 -5.35
CA ALA A 122 -6.29 -8.30 -4.64
C ALA A 122 -7.29 -7.56 -5.54
N ALA A 123 -6.83 -6.55 -6.29
CA ALA A 123 -7.66 -5.80 -7.24
C ALA A 123 -8.20 -6.69 -8.37
N LEU A 124 -7.37 -7.59 -8.93
CA LEU A 124 -7.81 -8.54 -9.96
C LEU A 124 -8.83 -9.55 -9.42
N LEU A 125 -8.66 -10.02 -8.19
CA LEU A 125 -9.62 -10.90 -7.52
C LEU A 125 -10.95 -10.19 -7.23
N LEU A 126 -10.91 -8.92 -6.84
CA LEU A 126 -12.10 -8.09 -6.62
C LEU A 126 -12.81 -7.75 -7.95
N ALA A 127 -12.07 -7.54 -9.04
CA ALA A 127 -12.66 -7.27 -10.34
C ALA A 127 -13.32 -8.49 -11.00
N ASP A 128 -13.11 -9.70 -10.49
CA ASP A 128 -13.71 -10.91 -11.05
C ASP A 128 -15.22 -10.94 -10.76
N PRO A 129 -16.08 -10.96 -11.79
CA PRO A 129 -17.54 -10.93 -11.65
C PRO A 129 -18.09 -12.13 -10.85
N LYS A 130 -17.31 -13.20 -10.72
CA LYS A 130 -17.65 -14.36 -9.88
C LYS A 130 -17.93 -14.01 -8.42
N PHE A 131 -17.34 -12.92 -7.91
CA PHE A 131 -17.52 -12.45 -6.53
C PHE A 131 -18.66 -11.42 -6.36
N HIS A 132 -19.22 -10.93 -7.46
CA HIS A 132 -20.26 -9.90 -7.47
C HIS A 132 -21.66 -10.45 -7.82
N GLY A 133 -21.75 -11.61 -8.48
CA GLY A 133 -23.00 -12.29 -8.81
C GLY A 133 -23.25 -13.54 -7.95
N ASP A 134 -24.52 -13.95 -7.88
CA ASP A 134 -24.99 -15.18 -7.22
C ASP A 134 -24.57 -16.42 -8.04
N SER A 135 -23.27 -16.74 -7.97
CA SER A 135 -22.62 -17.74 -8.82
C SER A 135 -22.82 -19.17 -8.29
N GLU A 136 -22.96 -20.15 -9.18
CA GLU A 136 -23.15 -21.57 -8.81
C GLU A 136 -22.05 -22.12 -7.90
N TRP A 137 -20.82 -21.61 -8.05
CA TRP A 137 -19.69 -21.94 -7.16
C TRP A 137 -19.98 -21.58 -5.69
N LEU A 138 -20.62 -20.44 -5.44
CA LEU A 138 -20.95 -20.00 -4.08
C LEU A 138 -22.06 -20.87 -3.50
N ARG A 139 -23.09 -21.18 -4.31
CA ARG A 139 -24.18 -22.10 -3.93
C ARG A 139 -23.68 -23.51 -3.62
N ALA A 140 -22.70 -24.01 -4.38
CA ALA A 140 -22.05 -25.28 -4.13
C ALA A 140 -21.27 -25.27 -2.80
N LYS A 141 -20.55 -24.17 -2.50
CA LYS A 141 -19.82 -24.01 -1.24
C LYS A 141 -20.74 -23.95 -0.01
N ILE A 142 -21.89 -23.29 -0.15
CA ILE A 142 -22.91 -23.22 0.91
C ILE A 142 -23.53 -24.60 1.15
N ARG A 143 -23.82 -25.37 0.08
CA ARG A 143 -24.32 -26.76 0.19
C ARG A 143 -23.32 -27.72 0.83
N GLU A 144 -22.02 -27.56 0.61
CA GLU A 144 -21.00 -28.37 1.30
C GLU A 144 -20.89 -28.07 2.80
N SER A 145 -21.36 -26.89 3.24
CA SER A 145 -21.27 -26.45 4.64
C SER A 145 -22.54 -26.68 5.47
N THR A 146 -23.59 -27.25 4.86
CA THR A 146 -24.85 -27.63 5.51
C THR A 146 -24.92 -29.15 5.62
#